data_AF-A0AAV3YXB7-F1
#
_entry.id   AF-A0AAV3YXB7-F1
#
_cell.length_a   1.000
_cell.length_b   1.000
_cell.length_c   1.000
_cell.angle_alpha   90.00
_cell.angle_beta   90.00
_cell.angle_gamma   90.00
#
_symmetry.space_group_name_H-M   'P 1'
#
loop_
_entity.id
_entity.type
_entity.pdbx_description
1 polymer ?
#
loop_
_entity_poly.entity_id
_entity_poly.type
_entity_poly.pdbx_seq_one_letter_code
_entity_poly.pdbx_strand_id
1 'polypeptide(L)'
;MSASPCESLNKDFVVQIRKEGSCRGIAQMSGEGLSNQYSLLDLNSPQKDVVADKNKEQSFLEDCEELQRLKQIFPKSECDRINALVNAKKAHSAVAEATALLETLKGGHFPSSPTEIGHLRKSIDKNIDKAIEEAQPLLSSLPSLLQELGSLQGGEILTGDYDLKLKRQDYFTKKQDQVISHLVSQRARSEFLSLLYDLELRCHKETHALLSAVTQVLTKHLRGWQQRKEDLEDPDLSDKKFQGSVVDARDTSTLRMFHLLGDFESDKDLLCVQKQKVVEKAKHLYAQHTCAKAADQTMDEKYMNKVSQLEVCAKECEEHLYAGSSTSSGQPMLSSSEIQDAIASLTNSLAALKKDITEVILNIDKKKGALKSNVLQSRERELFTLFHTNPERLEYIVNSLAERSKASDIQ
;
A
#
# COMPACT_ATOMS: atom_id res chain seq x y z
N MET A 1 9.03 62.37 -7.10
CA MET A 1 9.33 60.94 -6.90
C MET A 1 8.04 60.17 -7.10
N SER A 2 7.75 59.88 -8.37
CA SER A 2 6.54 59.20 -8.83
C SER A 2 6.78 57.70 -8.85
N ALA A 3 6.07 56.97 -8.00
CA ALA A 3 6.02 55.51 -8.06
C ALA A 3 5.49 55.06 -9.43
N SER A 4 6.21 54.13 -10.04
CA SER A 4 5.92 53.63 -11.38
C SER A 4 4.61 52.83 -11.39
N PRO A 5 3.68 53.05 -12.34
CA PRO A 5 2.40 52.33 -12.44
C PRO A 5 2.53 50.80 -12.60
N CYS A 6 3.74 50.29 -12.88
CA CYS A 6 3.99 48.88 -13.11
C CYS A 6 3.96 48.01 -11.84
N GLU A 7 4.24 48.55 -10.65
CA GLU A 7 4.23 47.74 -9.41
C GLU A 7 2.83 47.48 -8.86
N SER A 8 1.88 48.41 -9.06
CA SER A 8 0.48 48.22 -8.67
C SER A 8 -0.25 47.23 -9.58
N LEU A 9 0.00 47.31 -10.89
CA LEU A 9 -0.53 46.35 -11.87
C LEU A 9 -0.09 44.91 -11.58
N ASN A 10 1.13 44.72 -11.10
CA ASN A 10 1.65 43.37 -10.80
C ASN A 10 1.00 42.75 -9.56
N LYS A 11 0.68 43.56 -8.53
CA LYS A 11 -0.06 43.08 -7.34
C LYS A 11 -1.50 42.74 -7.68
N ASP A 12 -2.17 43.57 -8.48
CA ASP A 12 -3.56 43.33 -8.87
C ASP A 12 -3.68 42.14 -9.83
N PHE A 13 -2.71 41.93 -10.73
CA PHE A 13 -2.66 40.77 -11.62
C PHE A 13 -2.41 39.46 -10.86
N VAL A 14 -1.53 39.46 -9.85
CA VAL A 14 -1.30 38.30 -8.97
C VAL A 14 -2.53 37.97 -8.12
N VAL A 15 -3.28 38.98 -7.66
CA VAL A 15 -4.55 38.79 -6.93
C VAL A 15 -5.65 38.27 -7.87
N GLN A 16 -5.69 38.73 -9.13
CA GLN A 16 -6.65 38.29 -10.14
C GLN A 16 -6.41 36.82 -10.55
N ILE A 17 -5.15 36.40 -10.77
CA ILE A 17 -4.79 35.00 -11.08
C ILE A 17 -5.13 34.07 -9.91
N ARG A 18 -4.99 34.53 -8.66
CA ARG A 18 -5.41 33.75 -7.48
C ARG A 18 -6.94 33.56 -7.42
N LYS A 19 -7.73 34.46 -8.01
CA LYS A 19 -9.20 34.43 -8.05
C LYS A 19 -9.76 33.62 -9.23
N GLU A 20 -9.06 33.63 -10.37
CA GLU A 20 -9.49 32.94 -11.59
C GLU A 20 -8.92 31.51 -11.65
N GLY A 21 -9.59 30.56 -10.99
CA GLY A 21 -9.68 29.13 -11.36
C GLY A 21 -8.43 28.23 -11.39
N SER A 22 -7.25 28.74 -11.73
CA SER A 22 -6.02 27.97 -11.99
C SER A 22 -5.38 27.44 -10.71
N CYS A 23 -5.53 28.15 -9.58
CA CYS A 23 -4.91 27.79 -8.31
C CYS A 23 -5.71 26.80 -7.45
N ARG A 24 -6.87 26.30 -7.92
CA ARG A 24 -7.71 25.38 -7.13
C ARG A 24 -7.00 24.07 -6.81
N GLY A 25 -6.06 23.63 -7.66
CA GLY A 25 -5.18 22.50 -7.40
C GLY A 25 -4.03 22.81 -6.43
N ILE A 26 -3.51 24.04 -6.41
CA ILE A 26 -2.36 24.42 -5.57
C ILE A 26 -2.72 24.41 -4.09
N ALA A 27 -3.93 24.83 -3.71
CA ALA A 27 -4.41 24.76 -2.32
C ALA A 27 -4.59 23.31 -1.81
N GLN A 28 -4.95 22.37 -2.70
CA GLN A 28 -4.95 20.95 -2.37
C GLN A 28 -3.52 20.38 -2.26
N MET A 29 -2.60 20.85 -3.12
CA MET A 29 -1.19 20.44 -3.09
C MET A 29 -0.41 21.03 -1.90
N SER A 30 -0.79 22.21 -1.40
CA SER A 30 -0.19 22.84 -0.21
C SER A 30 -0.67 22.23 1.11
N GLY A 31 -1.72 21.40 1.08
CA GLY A 31 -2.18 20.64 2.25
C GLY A 31 -3.03 21.44 3.26
N GLU A 32 -3.59 22.58 2.87
CA GLU A 32 -4.44 23.43 3.74
C GLU A 32 -5.70 22.70 4.28
N GLY A 33 -6.12 21.59 3.65
CA GLY A 33 -7.26 20.78 4.10
C GLY A 33 -7.00 19.79 5.24
N LEU A 34 -5.76 19.68 5.74
CA LEU A 34 -5.35 18.64 6.72
C LEU A 34 -5.08 19.19 8.12
N SER A 35 -5.74 20.28 8.53
CA SER A 35 -5.54 20.92 9.85
C SER A 35 -5.57 19.92 11.03
N ASN A 36 -6.46 18.92 10.97
CA ASN A 36 -6.56 17.88 12.01
C ASN A 36 -5.36 16.91 12.07
N GLN A 37 -4.49 16.85 11.04
CA GLN A 37 -3.27 16.03 11.03
C GLN A 37 -2.06 16.74 11.63
N TYR A 38 -2.15 18.06 11.85
CA TYR A 38 -1.02 18.87 12.35
C TYR A 38 -1.06 19.10 13.87
N SER A 39 -1.97 18.45 14.61
CA SER A 39 -1.92 18.39 16.09
C SER A 39 -0.86 17.38 16.53
N LEU A 40 0.40 17.76 16.34
CA LEU A 40 1.54 16.85 16.51
C LEU A 40 2.14 16.91 17.91
N LEU A 41 1.87 17.99 18.65
CA LEU A 41 2.48 18.28 19.95
C LEU A 41 1.44 18.91 20.90
N ASP A 42 0.73 18.08 21.66
CA ASP A 42 0.12 18.54 22.91
C ASP A 42 1.25 18.74 23.92
N LEU A 43 1.77 19.96 24.01
CA LEU A 43 2.89 20.35 24.89
C LEU A 43 2.47 20.53 26.36
N ASN A 44 1.26 20.13 26.73
CA ASN A 44 0.72 20.33 28.06
C ASN A 44 1.12 19.19 29.01
N SER A 45 2.40 19.17 29.39
CA SER A 45 2.99 18.37 30.48
C SER A 45 3.58 17.01 30.05
N PRO A 46 4.93 16.86 30.07
CA PRO A 46 5.62 15.62 29.71
C PRO A 46 5.42 14.46 30.72
N GLN A 47 4.67 14.70 31.79
CA GLN A 47 4.36 13.72 32.84
C GLN A 47 2.92 13.20 32.76
N LYS A 48 2.03 13.82 31.95
CA LYS A 48 0.60 13.51 31.95
C LYS A 48 -0.01 13.17 30.59
N ASP A 49 0.63 13.54 29.48
CA ASP A 49 0.05 13.36 28.14
C ASP A 49 0.99 12.49 27.26
N VAL A 50 1.07 11.20 27.57
CA VAL A 50 1.95 10.22 26.92
C VAL A 50 1.24 9.42 25.83
N VAL A 51 -0.08 9.47 25.62
CA VAL A 51 -0.66 8.77 24.45
C VAL A 51 -1.86 9.48 23.82
N ALA A 52 -1.76 9.77 22.52
CA ALA A 52 -2.82 10.31 21.66
C ALA A 52 -4.09 9.40 21.53
N ASP A 53 -4.13 8.30 22.27
CA ASP A 53 -5.23 7.36 22.36
C ASP A 53 -5.48 7.19 23.87
N LYS A 54 -6.50 7.86 24.40
CA LYS A 54 -6.83 7.88 25.85
C LYS A 54 -6.81 6.48 26.47
N ASN A 55 -7.16 5.47 25.67
CA ASN A 55 -7.16 4.06 26.07
C ASN A 55 -5.76 3.47 26.30
N LYS A 56 -4.75 3.86 25.50
CA LYS A 56 -3.37 3.36 25.63
C LYS A 56 -2.59 4.12 26.71
N GLU A 57 -2.97 5.36 26.98
CA GLU A 57 -2.45 6.15 28.09
C GLU A 57 -2.89 5.56 29.43
N GLN A 58 -4.18 5.24 29.55
CA GLN A 58 -4.71 4.52 30.70
C GLN A 58 -3.99 3.19 30.89
N SER A 59 -3.82 2.39 29.82
CA SER A 59 -3.08 1.12 29.92
C SER A 59 -1.62 1.27 30.37
N PHE A 60 -0.90 2.32 29.94
CA PHE A 60 0.48 2.52 30.39
C PHE A 60 0.56 2.95 31.87
N LEU A 61 -0.35 3.83 32.31
CA LEU A 61 -0.43 4.25 33.71
C LEU A 61 -0.86 3.09 34.62
N GLU A 62 -1.82 2.29 34.17
CA GLU A 62 -2.24 1.04 34.84
C GLU A 62 -1.06 0.06 34.95
N ASP A 63 -0.28 -0.15 33.88
CA ASP A 63 0.93 -0.98 33.90
C ASP A 63 1.97 -0.45 34.92
N CYS A 64 2.12 0.87 35.04
CA CYS A 64 3.03 1.50 36.01
C CYS A 64 2.57 1.26 37.46
N GLU A 65 1.28 1.47 37.71
CA GLU A 65 0.66 1.29 39.02
C GLU A 65 0.69 -0.17 39.46
N GLU A 66 0.39 -1.11 38.56
CA GLU A 66 0.44 -2.53 38.84
C GLU A 66 1.88 -3.00 39.09
N LEU A 67 2.87 -2.52 38.33
CA LEU A 67 4.28 -2.84 38.60
C LEU A 67 4.75 -2.27 39.94
N GLN A 68 4.30 -1.08 40.30
CA GLN A 68 4.59 -0.49 41.62
C GLN A 68 3.93 -1.28 42.75
N ARG A 69 2.72 -1.80 42.55
CA ARG A 69 2.06 -2.71 43.48
C ARG A 69 2.83 -4.02 43.60
N LEU A 70 3.26 -4.62 42.49
CA LEU A 70 4.06 -5.86 42.48
C LEU A 70 5.38 -5.68 43.23
N LYS A 71 6.07 -4.55 43.04
CA LYS A 71 7.28 -4.20 43.80
C LYS A 71 7.07 -4.18 45.31
N GLN A 72 5.90 -3.74 45.78
CA GLN A 72 5.58 -3.69 47.21
C GLN A 72 5.23 -5.07 47.76
N ILE A 73 4.56 -5.92 46.98
CA ILE A 73 4.09 -7.23 47.42
C ILE A 73 5.19 -8.29 47.35
N PHE A 74 6.08 -8.21 46.35
CA PHE A 74 7.06 -9.24 46.03
C PHE A 74 7.97 -9.66 47.20
N PRO A 75 8.55 -8.73 47.99
CA PRO A 75 9.39 -9.12 49.13
C PRO A 75 8.61 -9.95 50.16
N LYS A 76 7.34 -9.62 50.39
CA LYS A 76 6.49 -10.33 51.33
C LYS A 76 6.10 -11.70 50.80
N SER A 77 5.70 -11.79 49.52
CA SER A 77 5.34 -13.07 48.91
C SER A 77 6.53 -14.03 48.84
N GLU A 78 7.75 -13.54 48.59
CA GLU A 78 8.94 -14.38 48.61
C GLU A 78 9.29 -14.88 50.01
N CYS A 79 9.18 -14.03 51.03
CA CYS A 79 9.30 -14.46 52.42
C CYS A 79 8.27 -15.54 52.76
N ASP A 80 7.01 -15.36 52.38
CA ASP A 80 5.94 -16.34 52.62
C ASP A 80 6.19 -17.66 51.88
N ARG A 81 6.70 -17.60 50.64
CA ARG A 81 7.07 -18.78 49.84
C ARG A 81 8.20 -19.56 50.49
N ILE A 82 9.26 -18.88 50.93
CA ILE A 82 10.39 -19.51 51.63
C ILE A 82 9.91 -20.16 52.94
N ASN A 83 9.10 -19.45 53.73
CA ASN A 83 8.53 -19.98 54.97
C ASN A 83 7.66 -21.23 54.72
N ALA A 84 6.84 -21.21 53.68
CA ALA A 84 6.03 -22.38 53.29
C ALA A 84 6.91 -23.57 52.88
N LEU A 85 7.99 -23.33 52.13
CA LEU A 85 8.95 -24.37 51.73
C LEU A 85 9.65 -25.00 52.94
N VAL A 86 10.08 -24.17 53.89
CA VAL A 86 10.69 -24.62 55.16
C VAL A 86 9.69 -25.46 55.95
N ASN A 87 8.44 -25.00 56.09
CA ASN A 87 7.40 -25.73 56.82
C ASN A 87 7.06 -27.06 56.13
N ALA A 88 7.01 -27.10 54.80
CA ALA A 88 6.78 -28.32 54.04
C ALA A 88 7.91 -29.34 54.27
N LYS A 89 9.17 -28.91 54.22
CA LYS A 89 10.33 -29.77 54.51
C LYS A 89 10.37 -30.26 55.96
N LYS A 90 10.00 -29.40 56.91
CA LYS A 90 9.85 -29.75 58.33
C LYS A 90 8.79 -30.83 58.51
N ALA A 91 7.60 -30.63 57.95
CA ALA A 91 6.51 -31.61 58.02
C ALA A 91 6.91 -32.94 57.34
N HIS A 92 7.56 -32.89 56.18
CA HIS A 92 8.02 -34.09 55.49
C HIS A 92 9.02 -34.89 56.31
N SER A 93 9.99 -34.22 56.95
CA SER A 93 10.98 -34.88 57.81
C SER A 93 10.33 -35.49 59.05
N ALA A 94 9.39 -34.78 59.68
CA ALA A 94 8.63 -35.30 60.83
C ALA A 94 7.77 -36.52 60.46
N VAL A 95 7.15 -36.52 59.28
CA VAL A 95 6.41 -37.68 58.77
C VAL A 95 7.36 -38.84 58.51
N ALA A 96 8.51 -38.61 57.88
CA ALA A 96 9.51 -39.64 57.61
C ALA A 96 9.99 -40.31 58.92
N GLU A 97 10.27 -39.51 59.95
CA GLU A 97 10.67 -40.00 61.27
C GLU A 97 9.53 -40.76 61.97
N ALA A 98 8.31 -40.24 61.93
CA ALA A 98 7.13 -40.92 62.46
C ALA A 98 6.86 -42.26 61.74
N THR A 99 7.06 -42.32 60.42
CA THR A 99 6.94 -43.57 59.67
C THR A 99 8.03 -44.58 60.05
N ALA A 100 9.27 -44.13 60.24
CA ALA A 100 10.35 -45.00 60.71
C ALA A 100 10.05 -45.54 62.13
N LEU A 101 9.55 -44.69 63.04
CA LEU A 101 9.12 -45.10 64.36
C LEU A 101 7.97 -46.13 64.29
N LEU A 102 6.96 -45.91 63.45
CA LEU A 102 5.86 -46.86 63.26
C LEU A 102 6.34 -48.21 62.69
N GLU A 103 7.34 -48.23 61.80
CA GLU A 103 7.95 -49.48 61.33
C GLU A 103 8.67 -50.23 62.45
N THR A 104 9.44 -49.53 63.29
CA THR A 104 10.11 -50.15 64.45
C THR A 104 9.12 -50.73 65.47
N LEU A 105 7.99 -50.04 65.70
CA LEU A 105 6.91 -50.50 66.57
C LEU A 105 6.21 -51.74 66.01
N LYS A 106 5.94 -51.80 64.70
CA LYS A 106 5.39 -52.99 64.03
C LYS A 106 6.34 -54.18 64.06
N GLY A 107 7.65 -53.93 64.06
CA GLY A 107 8.69 -54.97 64.20
C GLY A 107 8.84 -55.54 65.62
N GLY A 108 8.14 -55.01 66.63
CA GLY A 108 8.17 -55.51 68.01
C GLY A 108 9.49 -55.26 68.76
N HIS A 109 10.33 -54.35 68.28
CA HIS A 109 11.62 -54.03 68.89
C HIS A 109 11.43 -52.95 69.97
N PHE A 110 11.04 -53.37 71.17
CA PHE A 110 10.92 -52.48 72.32
C PHE A 110 12.21 -52.52 73.17
N PRO A 111 12.72 -51.37 73.65
CA PRO A 111 13.83 -51.33 74.58
C PRO A 111 13.40 -52.02 75.88
N SER A 112 14.12 -53.06 76.28
CA SER A 112 13.69 -53.99 77.35
C SER A 112 14.18 -53.55 78.74
N SER A 113 14.96 -52.46 78.81
CA SER A 113 15.53 -51.93 80.06
C SER A 113 15.48 -50.40 80.15
N PRO A 114 15.20 -49.81 81.34
CA PRO A 114 15.29 -48.36 81.59
C PRO A 114 16.65 -47.74 81.24
N THR A 115 17.74 -48.53 81.32
CA THR A 115 19.08 -48.06 80.94
C THR A 115 19.25 -47.93 79.43
N GLU A 116 18.64 -48.80 78.61
CA GLU A 116 18.65 -48.68 77.14
C GLU A 116 17.91 -47.44 76.67
N ILE A 117 16.77 -47.11 77.30
CA ILE A 117 16.02 -45.88 77.04
C ILE A 117 16.88 -44.65 77.38
N GLY A 118 17.61 -44.69 78.50
CA GLY A 118 18.53 -43.62 78.90
C GLY A 118 19.69 -43.43 77.92
N HIS A 119 20.23 -44.52 77.35
CA HIS A 119 21.27 -44.46 76.31
C HIS A 119 20.72 -43.94 74.98
N LEU A 120 19.53 -44.38 74.56
CA LEU A 120 18.88 -43.91 73.34
C LEU A 120 18.58 -42.41 73.42
N ARG A 121 18.04 -41.95 74.56
CA ARG A 121 17.76 -40.54 74.80
C ARG A 121 19.04 -39.69 74.72
N LYS A 122 20.12 -40.11 75.39
CA LYS A 122 21.42 -39.44 75.29
C LYS A 122 21.99 -39.44 73.86
N SER A 123 21.71 -40.47 73.07
CA SER A 123 22.13 -40.52 71.67
C SER A 123 21.32 -39.56 70.80
N ILE A 124 20.01 -39.45 71.04
CA ILE A 124 19.13 -38.49 70.36
C ILE A 124 19.52 -37.06 70.73
N ASP A 125 19.73 -36.77 72.01
CA ASP A 125 20.18 -35.45 72.49
C ASP A 125 21.50 -35.05 71.81
N LYS A 126 22.48 -35.97 71.73
CA LYS A 126 23.73 -35.74 70.99
C LYS A 126 23.54 -35.50 69.49
N ASN A 127 22.59 -36.17 68.87
CA ASN A 127 22.29 -35.98 67.44
C ASN A 127 21.59 -34.64 67.21
N ILE A 128 20.72 -34.21 68.12
CA ILE A 128 20.09 -32.88 68.11
C ILE A 128 21.17 -31.80 68.28
N ASP A 129 22.07 -31.97 69.25
CA ASP A 129 23.16 -31.01 69.49
C ASP A 129 24.09 -30.89 68.27
N LYS A 130 24.44 -32.01 67.63
CA LYS A 130 25.19 -32.00 66.35
C LYS A 130 24.45 -31.30 65.23
N ALA A 131 23.15 -31.57 65.07
CA ALA A 131 22.34 -30.92 64.05
C ALA A 131 22.22 -29.40 64.29
N ILE A 132 22.17 -28.96 65.55
CA ILE A 132 22.21 -27.54 65.93
C ILE A 132 23.57 -26.93 65.60
N GLU A 133 24.68 -27.59 65.94
CA GLU A 133 26.03 -27.14 65.59
C GLU A 133 26.23 -27.02 64.07
N GLU A 134 25.70 -27.97 63.28
CA GLU A 134 25.75 -27.93 61.81
C GLU A 134 24.85 -26.84 61.22
N ALA A 135 23.71 -26.53 61.85
CA ALA A 135 22.78 -25.50 61.40
C ALA A 135 23.23 -24.06 61.73
N GLN A 136 23.97 -23.88 62.83
CA GLN A 136 24.42 -22.57 63.32
C GLN A 136 25.23 -21.73 62.31
N PRO A 137 26.24 -22.28 61.60
CA PRO A 137 26.98 -21.51 60.60
C PRO A 137 26.08 -21.14 59.41
N LEU A 138 25.16 -22.04 58.99
CA LEU A 138 24.21 -21.77 57.91
C LEU A 138 23.25 -20.63 58.28
N LEU A 139 22.69 -20.66 59.50
CA LEU A 139 21.84 -19.60 60.05
C LEU A 139 22.54 -18.25 60.15
N SER A 140 23.86 -18.23 60.37
CA SER A 140 24.65 -17.00 60.42
C SER A 140 24.94 -16.39 59.03
N SER A 141 25.06 -17.23 58.01
CA SER A 141 25.28 -16.81 56.61
C SER A 141 24.00 -16.54 55.81
N LEU A 142 22.85 -17.06 56.26
CA LEU A 142 21.57 -16.94 55.57
C LEU A 142 21.08 -15.48 55.44
N PRO A 143 21.20 -14.61 56.46
CA PRO A 143 20.71 -13.24 56.37
C PRO A 143 21.44 -12.41 55.31
N SER A 144 22.76 -12.58 55.18
CA SER A 144 23.54 -11.86 54.15
C SER A 144 23.23 -12.38 52.75
N LEU A 145 23.10 -13.70 52.56
CA LEU A 145 22.67 -14.27 51.27
C LEU A 145 21.25 -13.85 50.89
N LEU A 146 20.32 -13.78 51.85
CA LEU A 146 18.95 -13.30 51.61
C LEU A 146 18.94 -11.79 51.28
N GLN A 147 19.86 -11.03 51.86
CA GLN A 147 20.02 -9.60 51.55
C GLN A 147 20.65 -9.38 50.17
N GLU A 148 21.57 -10.23 49.72
CA GLU A 148 22.08 -10.26 48.34
C GLU A 148 21.00 -10.72 47.35
N LEU A 149 20.25 -11.77 47.67
CA LEU A 149 19.13 -12.24 46.85
C LEU A 149 18.01 -11.17 46.77
N GLY A 150 17.77 -10.43 47.85
CA GLY A 150 16.80 -9.35 47.90
C GLY A 150 17.27 -8.07 47.17
N SER A 151 18.58 -7.81 47.14
CA SER A 151 19.16 -6.69 46.38
C SER A 151 19.26 -7.00 44.88
N LEU A 152 19.36 -8.27 44.51
CA LEU A 152 18.95 -8.83 43.23
C LEU A 152 17.41 -8.81 43.16
N GLN A 153 16.79 -7.61 43.16
CA GLN A 153 15.37 -7.43 42.86
C GLN A 153 14.96 -8.41 41.75
N GLY A 154 14.01 -9.30 42.08
CA GLY A 154 13.70 -10.48 41.27
C GLY A 154 13.70 -10.15 39.79
N GLY A 155 14.47 -10.90 39.00
CA GLY A 155 14.75 -10.57 37.59
C GLY A 155 13.49 -10.17 36.82
N GLU A 156 12.35 -10.78 37.13
CA GLU A 156 11.04 -10.48 36.54
C GLU A 156 10.53 -9.04 36.79
N ILE A 157 10.72 -8.48 37.99
CA ILE A 157 10.32 -7.09 38.29
C ILE A 157 11.25 -6.11 37.57
N LEU A 158 12.54 -6.41 37.56
CA LEU A 158 13.53 -5.60 36.87
C LEU A 158 13.29 -5.63 35.34
N THR A 159 12.97 -6.80 34.79
CA THR A 159 12.52 -6.96 33.40
C THR A 159 11.28 -6.12 33.12
N GLY A 160 10.26 -6.17 34.00
CA GLY A 160 9.07 -5.34 33.87
C GLY A 160 9.37 -3.84 33.83
N ASP A 161 10.32 -3.35 34.64
CA ASP A 161 10.77 -1.95 34.61
C ASP A 161 11.44 -1.56 33.30
N TYR A 162 12.29 -2.45 32.75
CA TYR A 162 12.94 -2.21 31.47
C TYR A 162 11.95 -2.27 30.31
N ASP A 163 11.00 -3.20 30.33
CA ASP A 163 9.94 -3.30 29.33
C ASP A 163 9.08 -2.02 29.30
N LEU A 164 8.74 -1.48 30.48
CA LEU A 164 8.00 -0.23 30.58
C LEU A 164 8.80 0.96 30.02
N LYS A 165 10.11 1.01 30.29
CA LYS A 165 11.01 2.03 29.71
C LYS A 165 11.12 1.89 28.19
N LEU A 166 11.23 0.66 27.68
CA LEU A 166 11.27 0.37 26.24
C LEU A 166 9.96 0.81 25.56
N LYS A 167 8.80 0.43 26.11
CA LYS A 167 7.49 0.88 25.61
C LYS A 167 7.41 2.40 25.51
N ARG A 168 7.92 3.12 26.53
CA ARG A 168 7.98 4.59 26.51
C ARG A 168 8.90 5.13 25.41
N GLN A 169 10.07 4.53 25.23
CA GLN A 169 11.01 4.92 24.19
C GLN A 169 10.45 4.66 22.78
N ASP A 170 9.80 3.52 22.57
CA ASP A 170 9.15 3.16 21.30
C ASP A 170 8.05 4.17 20.94
N TYR A 171 7.29 4.62 21.93
CA TYR A 171 6.30 5.68 21.72
C TYR A 171 6.94 6.97 21.21
N PHE A 172 8.01 7.46 21.86
CA PHE A 172 8.70 8.68 21.43
C PHE A 172 9.34 8.53 20.06
N THR A 173 9.95 7.38 19.79
CA THR A 173 10.55 7.07 18.48
C THR A 173 9.49 7.11 17.39
N LYS A 174 8.34 6.46 17.62
CA LYS A 174 7.21 6.50 16.70
C LYS A 174 6.67 7.91 16.46
N LYS A 175 6.64 8.75 17.49
CA LYS A 175 6.25 10.17 17.36
C LYS A 175 7.27 10.96 16.56
N GLN A 176 8.57 10.74 16.78
CA GLN A 176 9.63 11.35 15.98
C GLN A 176 9.52 10.94 14.51
N ASP A 177 9.27 9.67 14.21
CA ASP A 177 9.08 9.18 12.84
C ASP A 177 7.87 9.83 12.16
N GLN A 178 6.77 10.04 12.90
CA GLN A 178 5.62 10.80 12.39
C GLN A 178 6.01 12.23 12.02
N VAL A 179 6.72 12.94 12.90
CA VAL A 179 7.21 14.30 12.63
C VAL A 179 8.11 14.33 11.39
N ILE A 180 9.06 13.40 11.31
CA ILE A 180 9.97 13.29 10.17
C ILE A 180 9.19 13.07 8.89
N SER A 181 8.22 12.14 8.88
CA SER A 181 7.38 11.86 7.72
C SER A 181 6.59 13.09 7.26
N HIS A 182 6.02 13.85 8.21
CA HIS A 182 5.32 15.10 7.89
C HIS A 182 6.27 16.16 7.32
N LEU A 183 7.46 16.34 7.89
CA LEU A 183 8.47 17.30 7.40
C LEU A 183 9.00 16.91 6.02
N VAL A 184 9.27 15.62 5.78
CA VAL A 184 9.67 15.10 4.47
C VAL A 184 8.56 15.33 3.44
N SER A 185 7.30 15.07 3.80
CA SER A 185 6.16 15.32 2.93
C SER A 185 5.97 16.81 2.63
N GLN A 186 6.13 17.68 3.62
CA GLN A 186 6.07 19.13 3.45
C GLN A 186 7.19 19.61 2.52
N ARG A 187 8.42 19.13 2.71
CA ARG A 187 9.55 19.45 1.85
C ARG A 187 9.35 18.94 0.42
N ALA A 188 8.88 17.72 0.24
CA ALA A 188 8.60 17.18 -1.09
C ALA A 188 7.55 18.03 -1.83
N ARG A 189 6.50 18.47 -1.13
CA ARG A 189 5.49 19.38 -1.69
C ARG A 189 6.08 20.74 -2.05
N SER A 190 6.93 21.33 -1.21
CA SER A 190 7.55 22.62 -1.52
C SER A 190 8.45 22.54 -2.74
N GLU A 191 9.31 21.52 -2.81
CA GLU A 191 10.20 21.30 -3.96
C GLU A 191 9.40 21.06 -5.25
N PHE A 192 8.31 20.30 -5.17
CA PHE A 192 7.43 20.07 -6.32
C PHE A 192 6.77 21.37 -6.79
N LEU A 193 6.28 22.20 -5.88
CA LEU A 193 5.70 23.51 -6.22
C LEU A 193 6.74 24.45 -6.84
N SER A 194 7.98 24.46 -6.34
CA SER A 194 9.08 25.22 -6.94
C SER A 194 9.38 24.76 -8.37
N LEU A 195 9.44 23.44 -8.60
CA LEU A 195 9.66 22.89 -9.94
C LEU A 195 8.54 23.27 -10.92
N LEU A 196 7.28 23.17 -10.47
CA LEU A 196 6.12 23.57 -11.28
C LEU A 196 6.17 25.05 -11.64
N TYR A 197 6.52 25.90 -10.68
CA TYR A 197 6.68 27.34 -10.93
C TYR A 197 7.77 27.61 -11.99
N ASP A 198 8.91 26.94 -11.91
CA ASP A 198 10.00 27.10 -12.87
C ASP A 198 9.64 26.58 -14.28
N LEU A 199 8.83 25.53 -14.36
CA LEU A 199 8.30 25.02 -15.63
C LEU A 199 7.29 26.00 -16.24
N GLU A 200 6.36 26.49 -15.43
CA GLU A 200 5.36 27.46 -15.86
C GLU A 200 6.03 28.76 -16.35
N LEU A 201 7.03 29.26 -15.62
CA LEU A 201 7.79 30.43 -16.02
C LEU A 201 8.49 30.23 -17.38
N ARG A 202 9.04 29.04 -17.65
CA ARG A 202 9.66 28.71 -18.95
C ARG A 202 8.62 28.71 -20.07
N CYS A 203 7.48 28.06 -19.86
CA CYS A 203 6.39 28.02 -20.83
C CYS A 203 5.88 29.43 -21.18
N HIS A 204 5.70 30.30 -20.17
CA HIS A 204 5.30 31.70 -20.39
C HIS A 204 6.35 32.48 -21.18
N LYS A 205 7.65 32.28 -20.92
CA LYS A 205 8.73 32.91 -21.69
C LYS A 205 8.74 32.48 -23.14
N GLU A 206 8.58 31.19 -23.41
CA GLU A 206 8.51 30.64 -24.77
C GLU A 206 7.29 31.18 -25.52
N THR A 207 6.12 31.18 -24.87
CA THR A 207 4.89 31.74 -25.42
C THR A 207 5.05 33.23 -25.74
N HIS A 208 5.62 34.00 -24.82
CA HIS A 208 5.90 35.42 -25.04
C HIS A 208 6.87 35.65 -26.21
N ALA A 209 7.91 34.82 -26.35
CA ALA A 209 8.85 34.91 -27.47
C ALA A 209 8.16 34.62 -28.81
N LEU A 210 7.31 33.59 -28.87
CA LEU A 210 6.53 33.26 -30.05
C LEU A 210 5.56 34.40 -30.42
N LEU A 211 4.80 34.90 -29.45
CA LEU A 211 3.89 36.03 -29.65
C LEU A 211 4.64 37.28 -30.15
N SER A 212 5.79 37.59 -29.55
CA SER A 212 6.64 38.71 -29.98
C SER A 212 7.11 38.54 -31.43
N ALA A 213 7.52 37.33 -31.82
CA ALA A 213 7.92 37.03 -33.20
C ALA A 213 6.74 37.21 -34.18
N VAL A 214 5.55 36.70 -33.83
CA VAL A 214 4.33 36.89 -34.64
C VAL A 214 3.98 38.37 -34.77
N THR A 215 4.06 39.16 -33.70
CA THR A 215 3.83 40.60 -33.75
C THR A 215 4.83 41.30 -34.68
N GLN A 216 6.11 40.91 -34.65
CA GLN A 216 7.12 41.46 -35.57
C GLN A 216 6.83 41.12 -37.04
N VAL A 217 6.42 39.89 -37.33
CA VAL A 217 6.05 39.47 -38.69
C VAL A 217 4.82 40.24 -39.17
N LEU A 218 3.77 40.33 -38.36
CA LEU A 218 2.55 41.05 -38.69
C LEU A 218 2.80 42.54 -38.92
N THR A 219 3.61 43.18 -38.08
CA THR A 219 3.96 44.61 -38.25
C THR A 219 4.77 44.85 -39.53
N LYS A 220 5.67 43.94 -39.89
CA LYS A 220 6.39 44.00 -41.18
C LYS A 220 5.43 43.87 -42.36
N HIS A 221 4.49 42.93 -42.32
CA HIS A 221 3.48 42.77 -43.37
C HIS A 221 2.56 43.98 -43.46
N LEU A 222 2.07 44.50 -42.34
CA LEU A 222 1.24 45.71 -42.29
C LEU A 222 1.94 46.89 -42.97
N ARG A 223 3.23 47.10 -42.68
CA ARG A 223 4.03 48.15 -43.31
C ARG A 223 4.16 47.94 -44.83
N GLY A 224 4.42 46.71 -45.27
CA GLY A 224 4.47 46.38 -46.69
C GLY A 224 3.12 46.60 -47.41
N TRP A 225 2.01 46.29 -46.76
CA TRP A 225 0.67 46.56 -47.26
C TRP A 225 0.37 48.06 -47.34
N GLN A 226 0.76 48.84 -46.34
CA GLN A 226 0.64 50.29 -46.36
C GLN A 226 1.44 50.90 -47.52
N GLN A 227 2.70 50.47 -47.71
CA GLN A 227 3.52 50.93 -48.82
C GLN A 227 2.91 50.57 -50.18
N ARG A 228 2.46 49.32 -50.36
CA ARG A 228 1.79 48.91 -51.61
C ARG A 228 0.51 49.70 -51.87
N LYS A 229 -0.24 50.03 -50.81
CA LYS A 229 -1.43 50.86 -50.93
C LYS A 229 -1.06 52.26 -51.41
N GLU A 230 -0.02 52.86 -50.84
CA GLU A 230 0.51 54.16 -51.28
C GLU A 230 0.96 54.11 -52.76
N ASP A 231 1.67 53.05 -53.17
CA ASP A 231 2.11 52.86 -54.56
C ASP A 231 0.93 52.69 -55.55
N LEU A 232 -0.17 52.05 -55.14
CA LEU A 232 -1.36 51.84 -55.96
C LEU A 232 -2.30 53.06 -56.01
N GLU A 233 -2.15 53.99 -55.08
CA GLU A 233 -2.84 55.29 -55.10
C GLU A 233 -2.17 56.28 -56.08
N ASP A 234 -1.12 55.87 -56.81
CA ASP A 234 -0.46 56.65 -57.85
C ASP A 234 -1.44 56.96 -59.02
N PRO A 235 -1.71 58.26 -59.32
CA PRO A 235 -2.62 58.67 -60.38
C PRO A 235 -2.25 58.16 -61.78
N ASP A 236 -1.02 57.71 -62.01
CA ASP A 236 -0.58 57.17 -63.30
C ASP A 236 -1.13 55.77 -63.63
N LEU A 237 -1.62 55.03 -62.63
CA LEU A 237 -2.23 53.69 -62.74
C LEU A 237 -3.75 53.70 -62.96
N SER A 238 -4.34 54.88 -63.13
CA SER A 238 -5.78 55.10 -63.38
C SER A 238 -6.32 54.33 -64.60
N ASP A 239 -7.50 53.70 -64.43
CA ASP A 239 -8.24 52.93 -65.43
C ASP A 239 -8.44 53.66 -66.78
N LYS A 240 -8.32 54.99 -66.79
CA LYS A 240 -8.49 55.82 -67.99
C LYS A 240 -7.42 55.57 -69.07
N LYS A 241 -6.22 55.08 -68.72
CA LYS A 241 -5.15 54.79 -69.71
C LYS A 241 -5.32 53.46 -70.44
N PHE A 242 -6.11 52.52 -69.90
CA PHE A 242 -6.14 51.13 -70.41
C PHE A 242 -7.34 50.81 -71.32
N GLN A 243 -8.20 51.80 -71.63
CA GLN A 243 -9.45 51.62 -72.39
C GLN A 243 -9.28 51.37 -73.91
N GLY A 244 -8.06 51.27 -74.45
CA GLY A 244 -7.86 50.91 -75.86
C GLY A 244 -8.37 49.50 -76.19
N SER A 245 -9.15 49.33 -77.26
CA SER A 245 -9.80 48.05 -77.64
C SER A 245 -8.84 47.02 -78.25
N VAL A 246 -7.72 47.48 -78.82
CA VAL A 246 -6.73 46.65 -79.53
C VAL A 246 -5.43 46.59 -78.72
N VAL A 247 -4.78 45.43 -78.70
CA VAL A 247 -3.44 45.27 -78.13
C VAL A 247 -2.44 45.99 -79.04
N ASP A 248 -1.66 46.93 -78.50
CA ASP A 248 -0.60 47.61 -79.25
C ASP A 248 0.47 46.58 -79.67
N ALA A 249 0.94 46.63 -80.91
CA ALA A 249 1.98 45.73 -81.42
C ALA A 249 3.31 45.83 -80.66
N ARG A 250 3.51 46.92 -79.91
CA ARG A 250 4.67 47.12 -79.01
C ARG A 250 4.52 46.41 -77.67
N ASP A 251 3.31 45.99 -77.31
CA ASP A 251 3.04 45.25 -76.08
C ASP A 251 3.37 43.77 -76.25
N THR A 252 4.68 43.52 -76.28
CA THR A 252 5.27 42.18 -76.35
C THR A 252 4.79 41.27 -75.21
N SER A 253 4.37 41.83 -74.08
CA SER A 253 3.95 41.07 -72.90
C SER A 253 2.56 40.46 -73.07
N THR A 254 1.58 41.22 -73.56
CA THR A 254 0.23 40.71 -73.81
C THR A 254 0.18 39.84 -75.07
N LEU A 255 1.01 40.13 -76.08
CA LEU A 255 1.21 39.22 -77.21
C LEU A 255 1.82 37.89 -76.76
N ARG A 256 2.85 37.90 -75.90
CA ARG A 256 3.45 36.68 -75.34
C ARG A 256 2.51 35.91 -74.42
N MET A 257 1.69 36.62 -73.64
CA MET A 257 0.64 35.99 -72.84
C MET A 257 -0.40 35.31 -73.73
N PHE A 258 -0.82 35.98 -74.81
CA PHE A 258 -1.69 35.38 -75.82
C PHE A 258 -1.02 34.18 -76.51
N HIS A 259 0.29 34.21 -76.73
CA HIS A 259 1.08 33.06 -77.21
C HIS A 259 1.05 31.87 -76.24
N LEU A 260 1.21 32.11 -74.94
CA LEU A 260 1.19 31.04 -73.93
C LEU A 260 -0.22 30.48 -73.69
N LEU A 261 -1.26 31.24 -74.03
CA LEU A 261 -2.66 30.89 -73.84
C LEU A 261 -3.25 30.02 -74.97
N GLY A 262 -2.50 29.68 -76.02
CA GLY A 262 -2.99 28.70 -77.01
C GLY A 262 -1.96 28.25 -78.05
N ASP A 263 -2.28 27.15 -78.72
CA ASP A 263 -1.49 26.63 -79.85
C ASP A 263 -1.88 27.36 -81.15
N PHE A 264 -0.89 27.76 -81.96
CA PHE A 264 -1.10 28.45 -83.23
C PHE A 264 -0.62 27.59 -84.39
N GLU A 265 -1.44 27.49 -85.45
CA GLU A 265 -1.04 26.84 -86.71
C GLU A 265 -0.56 27.85 -87.79
N SER A 266 -0.69 29.18 -87.59
CA SER A 266 -0.16 30.18 -88.55
C SER A 266 0.05 31.61 -87.99
N ASP A 267 1.09 32.29 -88.50
CA ASP A 267 1.54 33.65 -88.13
C ASP A 267 0.55 34.80 -88.49
N LYS A 268 -0.51 34.53 -89.27
CA LYS A 268 -1.43 35.58 -89.74
C LYS A 268 -2.45 36.04 -88.69
N ASP A 269 -2.69 35.25 -87.65
CA ASP A 269 -3.63 35.59 -86.56
C ASP A 269 -3.08 36.60 -85.55
N LEU A 270 -1.81 37.01 -85.71
CA LEU A 270 -1.08 37.87 -84.78
C LEU A 270 -1.16 39.37 -85.08
N LEU A 271 -1.59 39.76 -86.29
CA LEU A 271 -1.51 41.15 -86.73
C LEU A 271 -2.50 42.11 -86.04
N CYS A 272 -3.57 41.60 -85.42
CA CYS A 272 -4.56 42.42 -84.70
C CYS A 272 -5.23 41.60 -83.58
N VAL A 273 -4.57 41.47 -82.41
CA VAL A 273 -5.16 40.78 -81.27
C VAL A 273 -6.12 41.71 -80.54
N GLN A 274 -7.43 41.44 -80.64
CA GLN A 274 -8.43 42.09 -79.81
C GLN A 274 -8.28 41.62 -78.35
N LYS A 275 -8.25 42.57 -77.40
CA LYS A 275 -8.13 42.27 -75.96
C LYS A 275 -9.20 41.29 -75.48
N GLN A 276 -10.38 41.34 -76.09
CA GLN A 276 -11.52 40.48 -75.76
C GLN A 276 -11.23 38.99 -76.04
N LYS A 277 -10.49 38.66 -77.10
CA LYS A 277 -10.10 37.27 -77.42
C LYS A 277 -9.07 36.72 -76.44
N VAL A 278 -8.13 37.56 -75.99
CA VAL A 278 -7.18 37.21 -74.93
C VAL A 278 -7.92 36.91 -73.62
N VAL A 279 -8.89 37.75 -73.28
CA VAL A 279 -9.73 37.57 -72.09
C VAL A 279 -10.58 36.31 -72.18
N GLU A 280 -11.14 35.98 -73.34
CA GLU A 280 -11.91 34.74 -73.55
C GLU A 280 -11.05 33.49 -73.40
N LYS A 281 -9.85 33.47 -73.99
CA LYS A 281 -8.89 32.36 -73.80
C LYS A 281 -8.41 32.25 -72.36
N ALA A 282 -8.14 33.37 -71.69
CA ALA A 282 -7.79 33.40 -70.27
C ALA A 282 -8.94 32.88 -69.39
N LYS A 283 -10.19 33.22 -69.72
CA LYS A 283 -11.38 32.68 -69.05
C LYS A 283 -11.54 31.18 -69.27
N HIS A 284 -11.27 30.69 -70.48
CA HIS A 284 -11.28 29.26 -70.79
C HIS A 284 -10.22 28.50 -69.98
N LEU A 285 -8.98 29.00 -69.94
CA LEU A 285 -7.91 28.40 -69.13
C LEU A 285 -8.23 28.46 -67.63
N TYR A 286 -8.81 29.56 -67.16
CA TYR A 286 -9.25 29.69 -65.78
C TYR A 286 -10.36 28.67 -65.44
N ALA A 287 -11.32 28.45 -66.35
CA ALA A 287 -12.33 27.42 -66.18
C ALA A 287 -11.69 26.02 -66.15
N GLN A 288 -10.74 25.73 -67.03
CA GLN A 288 -10.00 24.46 -67.06
C GLN A 288 -9.18 24.25 -65.77
N HIS A 289 -8.49 25.28 -65.28
CA HIS A 289 -7.76 25.24 -64.02
C HIS A 289 -8.70 25.04 -62.84
N THR A 290 -9.87 25.70 -62.84
CA THR A 290 -10.87 25.53 -61.78
C THR A 290 -11.45 24.12 -61.79
N CYS A 291 -11.72 23.54 -62.96
CA CYS A 291 -12.14 22.15 -63.09
C CYS A 291 -11.06 21.17 -62.64
N ALA A 292 -9.79 21.38 -63.02
CA ALA A 292 -8.67 20.56 -62.59
C ALA A 292 -8.44 20.65 -61.08
N LYS A 293 -8.52 21.85 -60.51
CA LYS A 293 -8.41 22.10 -59.06
C LYS A 293 -9.56 21.47 -58.29
N ALA A 294 -10.79 21.52 -58.80
CA ALA A 294 -11.92 20.83 -58.19
C ALA A 294 -11.73 19.31 -58.21
N ALA A 295 -11.22 18.75 -59.32
CA ALA A 295 -10.90 17.32 -59.41
C ALA A 295 -9.80 16.92 -58.41
N ASP A 296 -8.76 17.74 -58.25
CA ASP A 296 -7.68 17.54 -57.29
C ASP A 296 -8.20 17.57 -55.83
N GLN A 297 -9.02 18.56 -55.50
CA GLN A 297 -9.71 18.63 -54.20
C GLN A 297 -10.57 17.40 -53.91
N THR A 298 -11.30 16.88 -54.91
CA THR A 298 -12.06 15.62 -54.70
C THR A 298 -11.17 14.40 -54.50
N MET A 299 -9.95 14.38 -55.05
CA MET A 299 -8.99 13.32 -54.81
C MET A 299 -8.34 13.43 -53.43
N ASP A 300 -8.00 14.65 -53.00
CA ASP A 300 -7.53 14.93 -51.65
C ASP A 300 -8.57 14.57 -50.59
N GLU A 301 -9.84 14.93 -50.80
CA GLU A 301 -10.94 14.53 -49.92
C GLU A 301 -11.08 12.99 -49.84
N LYS A 302 -10.96 12.28 -50.97
CA LYS A 302 -10.96 10.81 -50.99
C LYS A 302 -9.75 10.23 -50.27
N TYR A 303 -8.57 10.83 -50.43
CA TYR A 303 -7.35 10.40 -49.73
C TYR A 303 -7.49 10.60 -48.23
N MET A 304 -7.91 11.79 -47.79
CA MET A 304 -8.14 12.11 -46.38
C MET A 304 -9.22 11.23 -45.75
N ASN A 305 -10.27 10.88 -46.51
CA ASN A 305 -11.28 9.91 -46.06
C ASN A 305 -10.71 8.49 -45.89
N LYS A 306 -9.75 8.07 -46.70
CA LYS A 306 -9.05 6.78 -46.49
C LYS A 306 -8.12 6.83 -45.28
N VAL A 307 -7.43 7.95 -45.08
CA VAL A 307 -6.57 8.17 -43.92
C VAL A 307 -7.40 8.16 -42.64
N SER A 308 -8.54 8.84 -42.61
CA SER A 308 -9.43 8.84 -41.45
C SER A 308 -10.01 7.45 -41.14
N GLN A 309 -10.34 6.65 -42.17
CA GLN A 309 -10.73 5.25 -41.98
C GLN A 309 -9.59 4.41 -41.38
N LEU A 310 -8.36 4.59 -41.85
CA LEU A 310 -7.19 3.91 -41.28
C LEU A 310 -6.94 4.32 -39.82
N GLU A 311 -7.10 5.60 -39.49
CA GLU A 311 -6.99 6.09 -38.12
C GLU A 311 -8.06 5.50 -37.20
N VAL A 312 -9.30 5.36 -37.69
CA VAL A 312 -10.38 4.70 -36.92
C VAL A 312 -10.03 3.24 -36.66
N CYS A 313 -9.61 2.48 -37.67
CA CYS A 313 -9.22 1.08 -37.48
C CYS A 313 -8.00 0.93 -36.53
N ALA A 314 -7.04 1.86 -36.60
CA ALA A 314 -5.90 1.87 -35.69
C ALA A 314 -6.33 2.14 -34.23
N LYS A 315 -7.26 3.08 -34.03
CA LYS A 315 -7.85 3.37 -32.71
C LYS A 315 -8.67 2.21 -32.18
N GLU A 316 -9.47 1.54 -33.00
CA GLU A 316 -10.20 0.32 -32.61
C GLU A 316 -9.22 -0.79 -32.15
N CYS A 317 -8.11 -0.97 -32.88
CA CYS A 317 -7.07 -1.92 -32.49
C CYS A 317 -6.40 -1.52 -31.16
N GLU A 318 -6.12 -0.23 -30.96
CA GLU A 318 -5.59 0.30 -29.71
C GLU A 318 -6.57 0.10 -28.54
N GLU A 319 -7.86 0.39 -28.75
CA GLU A 319 -8.92 0.16 -27.77
C GLU A 319 -9.04 -1.32 -27.39
N HIS A 320 -8.91 -2.25 -28.35
CA HIS A 320 -8.90 -3.68 -28.05
C HIS A 320 -7.65 -4.15 -27.29
N LEU A 321 -6.47 -3.59 -27.60
CA LEU A 321 -5.21 -3.97 -26.95
C LEU A 321 -5.04 -3.37 -25.55
N TYR A 322 -5.61 -2.19 -25.33
CA TYR A 322 -5.44 -1.41 -24.10
C TYR A 322 -6.76 -1.20 -23.32
N ALA A 323 -7.88 -1.77 -23.77
CA ALA A 323 -9.20 -1.70 -23.13
C ALA A 323 -9.61 -0.27 -22.71
N GLY A 324 -9.25 0.74 -23.52
CA GLY A 324 -9.54 2.15 -23.23
C GLY A 324 -8.70 2.78 -22.11
N SER A 325 -7.53 2.20 -21.76
CA SER A 325 -6.61 2.81 -20.81
C SER A 325 -5.87 4.00 -21.45
N SER A 326 -6.40 5.21 -21.29
CA SER A 326 -5.86 6.44 -21.87
C SER A 326 -4.54 6.94 -21.26
N THR A 327 -3.68 6.06 -20.75
CA THR A 327 -2.38 6.46 -20.21
C THR A 327 -1.30 5.44 -20.54
N SER A 328 -0.13 5.95 -20.89
CA SER A 328 1.12 5.31 -21.30
C SER A 328 1.75 4.32 -20.29
N SER A 329 0.93 3.66 -19.47
CA SER A 329 1.33 2.69 -18.44
C SER A 329 0.43 1.45 -18.35
N GLY A 330 -0.61 1.32 -19.19
CA GLY A 330 -1.39 0.10 -19.28
C GLY A 330 -0.59 -1.02 -19.96
N GLN A 331 -0.34 -2.14 -19.27
CA GLN A 331 0.30 -3.29 -19.90
C GLN A 331 -0.63 -3.83 -21.01
N PRO A 332 -0.10 -4.17 -22.20
CA PRO A 332 -0.91 -4.71 -23.29
C PRO A 332 -1.62 -5.98 -22.81
N MET A 333 -2.94 -5.96 -22.79
CA MET A 333 -3.72 -7.11 -22.37
C MET A 333 -3.83 -8.06 -23.55
N LEU A 334 -2.88 -8.99 -23.66
CA LEU A 334 -2.83 -10.01 -24.71
C LEU A 334 -3.95 -11.06 -24.62
N SER A 335 -4.84 -10.96 -23.62
CA SER A 335 -5.94 -11.89 -23.38
C SER A 335 -7.23 -11.09 -23.20
N SER A 336 -8.31 -11.49 -23.88
CA SER A 336 -9.61 -10.85 -23.69
C SER A 336 -10.06 -10.95 -22.23
N SER A 337 -10.79 -9.92 -21.76
CA SER A 337 -11.36 -9.89 -20.39
C SER A 337 -12.20 -11.13 -20.08
N GLU A 338 -12.93 -11.63 -21.08
CA GLU A 338 -13.73 -12.86 -21.01
C GLU A 338 -12.89 -14.09 -20.62
N ILE A 339 -11.67 -14.19 -21.15
CA ILE A 339 -10.75 -15.29 -20.85
C ILE A 339 -10.18 -15.11 -19.43
N GLN A 340 -9.88 -13.88 -19.02
CA GLN A 340 -9.42 -13.57 -17.67
C GLN A 340 -10.48 -13.92 -16.62
N ASP A 341 -11.74 -13.55 -16.88
CA ASP A 341 -12.87 -13.85 -16.01
C ASP A 341 -13.13 -15.36 -15.94
N ALA A 342 -13.02 -16.07 -17.07
CA ALA A 342 -13.12 -17.52 -17.10
C ALA A 342 -11.99 -18.20 -16.29
N ILE A 343 -10.76 -17.72 -16.42
CA ILE A 343 -9.60 -18.22 -15.65
C ILE A 343 -9.78 -17.95 -14.16
N ALA A 344 -10.22 -16.75 -13.78
CA ALA A 344 -10.49 -16.39 -12.38
C ALA A 344 -11.59 -17.26 -11.78
N SER A 345 -12.68 -17.48 -12.51
CA SER A 345 -13.78 -18.36 -12.11
C SER A 345 -13.29 -19.80 -11.90
N LEU A 346 -12.51 -20.34 -12.85
CA LEU A 346 -11.96 -21.69 -12.78
C LEU A 346 -10.96 -21.86 -11.62
N THR A 347 -10.16 -20.83 -11.36
CA THR A 347 -9.22 -20.78 -10.23
C THR A 347 -9.97 -20.79 -8.89
N ASN A 348 -11.07 -20.04 -8.79
CA ASN A 348 -11.92 -20.01 -7.61
C ASN A 348 -12.61 -21.37 -7.38
N SER A 349 -13.12 -22.01 -8.43
CA SER A 349 -13.69 -23.36 -8.35
C SER A 349 -12.65 -24.40 -7.92
N LEU A 350 -11.41 -24.30 -8.43
CA LEU A 350 -10.30 -25.17 -8.00
C LEU A 350 -9.93 -24.96 -6.53
N ALA A 351 -9.90 -23.71 -6.06
CA ALA A 351 -9.63 -23.39 -4.66
C ALA A 351 -10.73 -23.92 -3.73
N ALA A 352 -12.00 -23.80 -4.12
CA ALA A 352 -13.13 -24.37 -3.39
C ALA A 352 -13.04 -25.90 -3.32
N LEU A 353 -12.80 -26.56 -4.45
CA LEU A 353 -12.66 -28.02 -4.50
C LEU A 353 -11.49 -28.50 -3.62
N LYS A 354 -10.35 -27.79 -3.65
CA LYS A 354 -9.21 -28.11 -2.78
C LYS A 354 -9.59 -28.02 -1.30
N LYS A 355 -10.35 -26.99 -0.92
CA LYS A 355 -10.84 -26.83 0.46
C LYS A 355 -11.76 -27.99 0.86
N ASP A 356 -12.71 -28.35 0.00
CA ASP A 356 -13.65 -29.44 0.28
C ASP A 356 -12.91 -30.78 0.44
N ILE A 357 -11.93 -31.06 -0.42
CA ILE A 357 -11.08 -32.25 -0.30
C ILE A 357 -10.34 -32.26 1.04
N THR A 358 -9.74 -31.14 1.45
CA THR A 358 -9.04 -31.06 2.74
C THR A 358 -9.99 -31.26 3.93
N GLU A 359 -11.23 -30.76 3.85
CA GLU A 359 -12.23 -30.98 4.90
C GLU A 359 -12.66 -32.45 4.99
N VAL A 360 -12.84 -33.12 3.85
CA VAL A 360 -13.12 -34.57 3.82
C VAL A 360 -11.98 -35.36 4.42
N ILE A 361 -10.72 -35.04 4.09
CA ILE A 361 -9.54 -35.70 4.66
C ILE A 361 -9.52 -35.51 6.19
N LEU A 362 -9.73 -34.29 6.68
CA LEU A 362 -9.81 -34.01 8.12
C LEU A 362 -10.93 -34.79 8.81
N ASN A 363 -12.11 -34.91 8.18
CA ASN A 363 -13.21 -35.70 8.71
C ASN A 363 -12.91 -37.21 8.73
N ILE A 364 -12.21 -37.73 7.72
CA ILE A 364 -11.73 -39.12 7.69
C ILE A 364 -10.73 -39.34 8.82
N ASP A 365 -9.77 -38.45 9.02
CA ASP A 365 -8.77 -38.57 10.08
C ASP A 365 -9.39 -38.44 11.48
N LYS A 366 -10.36 -37.55 11.66
CA LYS A 366 -11.16 -37.48 12.90
C LYS A 366 -11.90 -38.79 13.18
N LYS A 367 -12.60 -39.34 12.18
CA LYS A 367 -13.31 -40.64 12.32
C LYS A 367 -12.32 -41.77 12.59
N LYS A 368 -11.19 -41.79 11.90
CA LYS A 368 -10.11 -42.77 12.14
C LYS A 368 -9.52 -42.64 13.55
N GLY A 369 -9.37 -41.43 14.06
CA GLY A 369 -8.95 -41.15 15.44
C GLY A 369 -9.98 -41.63 16.47
N ALA A 370 -11.25 -41.30 16.28
CA ALA A 370 -12.35 -41.75 17.14
C ALA A 370 -12.49 -43.29 17.16
N LEU A 371 -12.32 -43.93 16.01
CA LEU A 371 -12.31 -45.39 15.90
C LEU A 371 -11.11 -46.04 16.61
N LYS A 372 -9.98 -45.34 16.72
CA LYS A 372 -8.80 -45.83 17.47
C LYS A 372 -8.92 -45.63 18.98
N SER A 373 -9.57 -44.56 19.43
CA SER A 373 -9.70 -44.24 20.85
C SER A 373 -10.84 -45.00 21.54
N ASN A 374 -11.91 -45.36 20.81
CA ASN A 374 -13.04 -46.07 21.38
C ASN A 374 -12.88 -47.60 21.26
N VAL A 375 -12.51 -48.24 22.37
CA VAL A 375 -12.30 -49.70 22.46
C VAL A 375 -13.57 -50.48 22.08
N LEU A 376 -14.77 -49.97 22.37
CA LEU A 376 -16.04 -50.65 22.06
C LEU A 376 -16.32 -50.66 20.55
N GLN A 377 -16.10 -49.55 19.86
CA GLN A 377 -16.30 -49.46 18.40
C GLN A 377 -15.27 -50.28 17.61
N SER A 378 -14.03 -50.40 18.14
CA SER A 378 -13.01 -51.28 17.57
C SER A 378 -13.42 -52.75 17.69
N ARG A 379 -13.98 -53.16 18.84
CA ARG A 379 -14.55 -54.50 19.05
C ARG A 379 -15.78 -54.75 18.19
N GLU A 380 -16.70 -53.81 18.07
CA GLU A 380 -17.88 -53.92 17.20
C GLU A 380 -17.48 -54.15 15.74
N ARG A 381 -16.45 -53.43 15.24
CA ARG A 381 -15.92 -53.65 13.90
C ARG A 381 -15.22 -54.99 13.76
N GLU A 382 -14.47 -55.43 14.76
CA GLU A 382 -13.84 -56.76 14.78
C GLU A 382 -14.91 -57.86 14.67
N LEU A 383 -16.01 -57.73 15.44
CA LEU A 383 -17.17 -58.61 15.36
C LEU A 383 -17.87 -58.52 14.01
N PHE A 384 -18.07 -57.32 13.46
CA PHE A 384 -18.64 -57.13 12.12
C PHE A 384 -17.77 -57.76 11.02
N THR A 385 -16.45 -57.62 11.11
CA THR A 385 -15.52 -58.26 10.18
C THR A 385 -15.54 -59.77 10.35
N LEU A 386 -15.54 -60.29 11.58
CA LEU A 386 -15.62 -61.72 11.86
C LEU A 386 -16.94 -62.31 11.40
N PHE A 387 -18.05 -61.58 11.52
CA PHE A 387 -19.36 -61.98 11.00
C PHE A 387 -19.31 -62.28 9.50
N HIS A 388 -18.61 -61.45 8.73
CA HIS A 388 -18.50 -61.63 7.28
C HIS A 388 -17.35 -62.52 6.82
N THR A 389 -16.27 -62.64 7.60
CA THR A 389 -15.06 -63.38 7.20
C THR A 389 -14.89 -64.74 7.86
N ASN A 390 -15.41 -64.96 9.07
CA ASN A 390 -15.30 -66.21 9.83
C ASN A 390 -16.41 -66.35 10.89
N PRO A 391 -17.63 -66.77 10.49
CA PRO A 391 -18.79 -66.82 11.38
C PRO A 391 -18.66 -67.86 12.49
N GLU A 392 -17.98 -68.99 12.26
CA GLU A 392 -17.81 -70.05 13.28
C GLU A 392 -16.99 -69.57 14.49
N ARG A 393 -15.97 -68.74 14.24
CA ARG A 393 -15.13 -68.15 15.31
C ARG A 393 -15.91 -67.12 16.12
N LEU A 394 -16.83 -66.39 15.49
CA LEU A 394 -17.72 -65.46 16.17
C LEU A 394 -18.69 -66.21 17.09
N GLU A 395 -19.30 -67.29 16.60
CA GLU A 395 -20.21 -68.13 17.38
C GLU A 395 -19.53 -68.71 18.63
N TYR A 396 -18.30 -69.20 18.51
CA TYR A 396 -17.49 -69.64 19.65
C TYR A 396 -17.23 -68.53 20.68
N ILE A 397 -16.84 -67.32 20.21
CA ILE A 397 -16.56 -66.18 21.10
C ILE A 397 -17.84 -65.74 21.83
N VAL A 398 -18.98 -65.66 21.14
CA VAL A 398 -20.28 -65.30 21.72
C VAL A 398 -20.75 -66.34 22.73
N ASN A 399 -20.64 -67.63 22.42
CA ASN A 399 -21.00 -68.70 23.35
C ASN A 399 -20.12 -68.69 24.60
N SER A 400 -18.80 -68.51 24.45
CA SER A 400 -17.87 -68.38 25.59
C SER A 400 -18.10 -67.13 26.45
N LEU A 401 -18.67 -66.06 25.87
CA LEU A 401 -19.07 -64.85 26.60
C LEU A 401 -20.39 -65.05 27.32
N ALA A 402 -21.36 -65.71 26.67
CA ALA A 402 -22.65 -66.05 27.28
C ALA A 402 -22.49 -67.01 28.47
N GLU A 403 -21.56 -67.97 28.39
CA GLU A 403 -21.21 -68.84 29.52
C GLU A 403 -20.57 -68.05 30.67
N ARG A 404 -19.70 -67.07 30.37
CA ARG A 404 -19.08 -66.20 31.38
C ARG A 404 -20.05 -65.20 32.02
N SER A 405 -21.02 -64.66 31.27
CA SER A 405 -22.04 -63.78 31.86
C SER A 405 -22.97 -64.57 32.77
N LYS A 406 -23.41 -65.76 32.35
CA LYS A 406 -24.22 -66.66 33.18
C LYS A 406 -23.48 -67.04 34.48
N ALA A 407 -22.16 -67.23 34.43
CA ALA A 407 -21.36 -67.49 35.62
C ALA A 407 -21.20 -66.27 36.55
N SER A 408 -21.28 -65.05 36.01
CA SER A 408 -21.22 -63.80 36.79
C SER A 408 -22.58 -63.39 37.38
N ASP A 409 -23.70 -63.88 36.83
CA ASP A 409 -25.06 -63.67 37.36
C ASP A 409 -25.41 -64.63 38.52
N ILE A 410 -24.50 -65.56 38.86
CA ILE A 410 -24.65 -66.54 39.96
C ILE A 410 -23.81 -66.16 41.20
N GLN A 411 -23.18 -64.98 41.21
CA GLN A 411 -22.63 -64.32 42.41
C GLN A 411 -23.48 -63.11 42.77
#